data_AF-A0A0S7YQJ5-F1
#
_entry.id   AF-A0A0S7YQJ5-F1
#
_cell.length_a   1.000
_cell.length_b   1.000
_cell.length_c   1.000
_cell.angle_alpha   90.00
_cell.angle_beta   90.00
_cell.angle_gamma   90.00
#
_symmetry.space_group_name_H-M   'P 1'
#
loop_
_entity.id
_entity.type
_entity.pdbx_description
1 polymer ?
#
loop_
_entity_poly.entity_id
_entity_poly.type
_entity_poly.pdbx_seq_one_letter_code
_entity_poly.pdbx_strand_id
1 'polypeptide(L)'
;MYKDKKAIKRDILDKFRTLGSEQDLLPPQWLENDYFESLDSQEKKLFKKAVQELVSSGLVEQVQGPIANLRLTQKGADLIH
;
A
#
# COMPACT_ATOMS: atom_id res chain seq x y z
N MET A 1 -8.12 -18.02 -2.81
CA MET A 1 -7.27 -17.54 -3.94
C MET A 1 -6.05 -16.88 -3.33
N TYR A 2 -4.85 -17.32 -3.69
CA TYR A 2 -3.61 -16.77 -3.15
C TYR A 2 -3.33 -15.40 -3.79
N LYS A 3 -3.03 -14.36 -3.00
CA LYS A 3 -2.67 -13.03 -3.52
C LYS A 3 -1.20 -12.99 -3.88
N ASP A 4 -0.93 -12.85 -5.17
CA ASP A 4 0.41 -12.57 -5.66
C ASP A 4 0.85 -11.13 -5.34
N LYS A 5 2.16 -10.87 -5.36
CA LYS A 5 2.74 -9.54 -5.12
C LYS A 5 2.09 -8.44 -5.97
N LYS A 6 1.75 -8.75 -7.24
CA LYS A 6 1.07 -7.80 -8.14
C LYS A 6 -0.35 -7.45 -7.66
N ALA A 7 -1.10 -8.45 -7.16
CA ALA A 7 -2.42 -8.21 -6.59
C ALA A 7 -2.31 -7.32 -5.35
N ILE A 8 -1.34 -7.57 -4.48
CA ILE A 8 -1.11 -6.74 -3.29
C ILE A 8 -0.81 -5.28 -3.65
N LYS A 9 0.11 -5.05 -4.59
CA LYS A 9 0.38 -3.69 -5.07
C LYS A 9 -0.86 -3.00 -5.62
N ARG A 10 -1.63 -3.74 -6.43
CA ARG A 10 -2.86 -3.23 -7.02
C ARG A 10 -3.86 -2.85 -5.94
N ASP A 11 -4.10 -3.70 -4.95
CA ASP A 11 -5.05 -3.42 -3.85
C ASP A 11 -4.65 -2.15 -3.07
N ILE A 12 -3.35 -1.97 -2.78
CA ILE A 12 -2.84 -0.78 -2.09
C ILE A 12 -3.12 0.49 -2.94
N LEU A 13 -2.80 0.45 -4.24
CA LEU A 13 -3.03 1.56 -5.16
C LEU A 13 -4.53 1.83 -5.40
N ASP A 14 -5.33 0.77 -5.49
CA ASP A 14 -6.78 0.85 -5.63
C ASP A 14 -7.40 1.48 -4.38
N LYS A 15 -6.89 1.15 -3.19
CA LYS A 15 -7.30 1.82 -1.96
C LYS A 15 -7.01 3.31 -2.01
N PHE A 16 -5.82 3.73 -2.43
CA PHE A 16 -5.53 5.16 -2.66
C PHE A 16 -6.52 5.80 -3.65
N ARG A 17 -6.81 5.10 -4.76
CA ARG A 17 -7.80 5.57 -5.75
C ARG A 17 -9.20 5.74 -5.14
N THR A 18 -9.62 4.83 -4.25
CA THR A 18 -10.93 4.92 -3.58
C THR A 18 -11.01 6.03 -2.54
N LEU A 19 -9.89 6.40 -1.91
CA LEU A 19 -9.83 7.52 -0.96
C LEU A 19 -9.84 8.88 -1.67
N GLY A 20 -9.44 8.90 -2.94
CA GLY A 20 -9.42 10.10 -3.78
C GLY A 20 -8.23 11.02 -3.48
N SER A 21 -8.06 12.03 -4.32
CA SER A 21 -6.90 12.95 -4.31
C SER A 21 -6.79 13.83 -3.07
N GLU A 22 -7.83 13.86 -2.22
CA GLU A 22 -7.80 14.61 -0.96
C GLU A 22 -7.11 13.85 0.17
N GLN A 23 -6.96 12.53 0.04
CA GLN A 23 -6.29 11.67 1.02
C GLN A 23 -5.08 10.98 0.41
N ASP A 24 -3.93 11.66 0.51
CA ASP A 24 -2.64 11.09 0.15
C ASP A 24 -2.18 10.02 1.14
N LEU A 25 -2.84 9.81 2.29
CA LEU A 25 -2.40 8.88 3.33
C LEU A 25 -3.33 7.69 3.43
N LEU A 26 -2.79 6.47 3.38
CA LEU A 26 -3.58 5.28 3.72
C LEU A 26 -3.86 5.27 5.23
N PRO A 27 -5.11 4.94 5.63
CA PRO A 27 -5.42 4.71 7.02
C PRO A 27 -4.55 3.57 7.56
N PRO A 28 -3.69 3.82 8.57
CA PRO A 28 -2.82 2.77 9.12
C PRO A 28 -3.63 1.63 9.71
N GLN A 29 -4.79 1.93 10.28
CA GLN A 29 -5.72 0.93 10.80
C GLN A 29 -6.21 -0.04 9.71
N TRP A 30 -6.51 0.46 8.51
CA TRP A 30 -6.88 -0.39 7.38
C TRP A 30 -5.69 -1.20 6.87
N LEU A 31 -4.49 -0.60 6.80
CA LEU A 31 -3.32 -1.31 6.31
C LEU A 31 -2.89 -2.43 7.27
N GLU A 32 -2.92 -2.17 8.58
CA GLU A 32 -2.48 -3.11 9.61
C GLU A 32 -3.58 -4.11 9.98
N ASN A 33 -4.75 -3.64 10.40
CA ASN A 33 -5.78 -4.47 11.01
C ASN A 33 -6.74 -5.10 10.01
N ASP A 34 -6.99 -4.46 8.87
CA ASP A 34 -7.82 -5.06 7.83
C ASP A 34 -6.97 -5.82 6.81
N TYR A 35 -6.02 -5.13 6.17
CA TYR A 35 -5.29 -5.68 5.04
C TYR A 35 -4.22 -6.66 5.50
N PHE A 36 -3.24 -6.22 6.30
CA PHE A 36 -2.10 -7.06 6.68
C PHE A 36 -2.51 -8.26 7.54
N GLU A 37 -3.48 -8.12 8.45
CA GLU A 37 -4.00 -9.25 9.22
C GLU A 37 -4.75 -10.27 8.35
N SER A 38 -5.43 -9.84 7.28
CA SER A 38 -6.08 -10.76 6.33
C SER A 38 -5.12 -11.60 5.50
N LEU A 39 -3.82 -11.25 5.47
CA LEU A 39 -2.81 -11.94 4.68
C LEU A 39 -2.21 -13.15 5.43
N ASP A 40 -1.98 -14.23 4.70
CA ASP A 40 -1.25 -15.40 5.19
C ASP A 40 0.25 -15.12 5.35
N SER A 41 0.97 -16.00 6.06
CA SER A 41 2.43 -15.85 6.31
C SER A 41 3.26 -15.63 5.05
N GLN A 42 2.88 -16.24 3.93
CA GLN A 42 3.57 -16.09 2.65
C GLN A 42 3.19 -14.76 1.96
N GLU A 43 1.93 -14.37 2.03
CA GLU A 43 1.42 -13.11 1.49
C GLU A 43 1.96 -11.91 2.28
N LYS A 44 2.12 -12.01 3.60
CA LYS A 44 2.80 -11.01 4.45
C LYS A 44 4.23 -10.75 4.01
N LYS A 45 4.95 -11.78 3.56
CA LYS A 45 6.30 -11.61 2.96
C LYS A 45 6.22 -10.88 1.63
N LEU A 46 5.23 -11.18 0.80
CA LEU A 46 5.01 -10.49 -0.47
C LEU A 46 4.57 -9.05 -0.26
N PHE A 47 3.76 -8.76 0.76
CA PHE A 47 3.33 -7.43 1.14
C PHE A 47 4.51 -6.54 1.50
N LYS A 48 5.41 -7.00 2.39
CA LYS A 48 6.62 -6.24 2.73
C LYS A 48 7.46 -5.92 1.49
N LYS A 49 7.63 -6.88 0.57
CA LYS A 49 8.33 -6.66 -0.71
C LYS A 49 7.59 -5.71 -1.63
N ALA A 50 6.26 -5.82 -1.71
CA ALA A 50 5.41 -4.97 -2.53
C ALA A 50 5.51 -3.51 -2.08
N VAL A 51 5.36 -3.27 -0.77
CA VAL A 51 5.50 -1.95 -0.14
C VAL A 51 6.90 -1.39 -0.39
N GLN A 52 7.96 -2.16 -0.14
CA GLN A 52 9.32 -1.74 -0.44
C GLN A 52 9.50 -1.35 -1.91
N GLU A 53 8.97 -2.14 -2.86
CA GLU A 53 9.06 -1.80 -4.28
C GLU A 53 8.28 -0.54 -4.65
N LEU A 54 7.11 -0.30 -4.04
CA LEU A 54 6.34 0.93 -4.23
C LEU A 54 7.12 2.15 -3.71
N VAL A 55 7.76 2.00 -2.54
CA VAL A 55 8.64 3.04 -1.95
C VAL A 55 9.87 3.28 -2.82
N SER A 56 10.59 2.23 -3.21
CA SER A 56 11.77 2.35 -4.08
C SER A 56 11.42 2.90 -5.47
N SER A 57 10.21 2.65 -5.97
CA SER A 57 9.74 3.23 -7.24
C SER A 57 9.32 4.69 -7.12
N GLY A 58 9.24 5.21 -5.89
CA GLY A 58 8.77 6.56 -5.57
C GLY A 58 7.28 6.74 -5.82
N LEU A 59 6.48 5.67 -5.78
CA LEU A 59 5.01 5.72 -5.93
C LEU A 59 4.32 6.02 -4.60
N VAL A 60 4.91 5.54 -3.51
CA VAL A 60 4.48 5.85 -2.15
C VAL A 60 5.72 6.20 -1.33
N GLU A 61 5.55 6.95 -0.25
CA GLU A 61 6.58 7.23 0.73
C GLU A 61 6.14 6.66 2.09
N GLN A 62 7.11 6.14 2.84
CA GLN A 62 6.86 5.67 4.20
C GLN A 62 7.08 6.85 5.15
N VAL A 63 6.01 7.33 5.77
CA VAL A 63 6.05 8.45 6.72
C VAL A 63 6.39 7.90 8.11
N GLN A 64 7.17 8.65 8.90
CA GLN A 64 7.53 8.23 10.27
C GLN A 64 6.27 7.95 11.10
N GLY A 65 6.23 6.76 11.71
CA GLY A 65 5.11 6.26 12.51
C GLY A 65 5.20 4.74 12.69
N PRO A 66 4.34 4.12 13.52
CA PRO A 66 4.31 2.68 13.66
C PRO A 66 3.96 2.03 12.31
N ILE A 67 4.93 1.32 11.74
CA ILE A 67 4.88 0.23 10.75
C ILE A 67 4.15 0.47 9.40
N ALA A 68 3.20 1.39 9.28
CA ALA A 68 2.19 1.36 8.21
C ALA A 68 1.66 2.73 7.72
N ASN A 69 2.36 3.83 7.98
CA ASN A 69 2.01 5.11 7.36
C ASN A 69 2.58 5.16 5.94
N LEU A 70 1.76 4.75 4.97
CA LEU A 70 2.06 4.91 3.54
C LEU A 70 1.35 6.14 3.02
N ARG A 71 2.13 7.04 2.42
CA ARG A 71 1.64 8.22 1.73
C ARG A 71 1.85 8.09 0.22
N LEU A 72 0.84 8.40 -0.57
CA LEU A 72 0.92 8.49 -2.02
C LEU A 72 1.78 9.68 -2.40
N THR A 73 2.72 9.47 -3.32
CA THR A 73 3.47 10.58 -3.91
C THR A 73 2.74 11.11 -5.14
N GLN A 74 3.15 12.27 -5.64
CA GLN A 74 2.65 12.80 -6.91
C GLN A 74 2.75 11.77 -8.06
N LYS A 75 3.89 11.06 -8.13
CA LYS A 75 4.11 10.01 -9.14
C LYS A 75 3.16 8.82 -8.98
N GLY A 76 2.82 8.46 -7.74
CA GLY A 76 1.81 7.44 -7.46
C GLY A 76 0.42 7.89 -7.88
N ALA A 77 0.07 9.14 -7.58
CA ALA A 77 -1.19 9.76 -7.98
C ALA A 77 -1.34 9.78 -9.51
N ASP A 78 -0.31 10.22 -10.24
CA ASP A 78 -0.29 10.25 -11.70
C ASP A 78 -0.43 8.85 -12.34
N LEU A 79 -0.06 7.78 -11.63
CA LEU A 79 -0.19 6.40 -12.11
C LEU A 79 -1.61 5.86 -11.96
N ILE A 80 -2.33 6.28 -10.91
CA ILE A 80 -3.67 5.77 -10.59
C ILE A 80 -4.80 6.62 -11.15
N HIS A 81 -4.49 7.84 -11.62
CA HIS A 81 -5.44 8.81 -12.14
C HIS A 81 -5.53 8.81 -13.67
#